data_AF-A0AAP9QVM3-F1
#
_entry.id   AF-A0AAP9QVM3-F1
#
_cell.length_a   1.000
_cell.length_b   1.000
_cell.length_c   1.000
_cell.angle_alpha   90.00
_cell.angle_beta   90.00
_cell.angle_gamma   90.00
#
_symmetry.space_group_name_H-M   'P 1'
#
loop_
_entity.id
_entity.type
_entity.pdbx_description
1 polymer ?
#
loop_
_entity_poly.entity_id
_entity_poly.type
_entity_poly.pdbx_seq_one_letter_code
_entity_poly.pdbx_strand_id
1 'polypeptide(L)'
;MTKMNLNELNSFITVYFGQDYDLIDDSDEIAPKIDAFIADSHLAMKYGLIADIDLLLKEADNPEEEFRIRYGSDFDPHLWGTDALSFLKRVRDRISHSLNEAEPTGRQ
;
A
#
# COMPACT_ATOMS: atom_id res chain seq x y z
N MET A 1 -20.02 6.33 10.19
CA MET A 1 -19.03 6.04 9.14
C MET A 1 -19.31 4.68 8.55
N THR A 2 -19.50 4.59 7.24
CA THR A 2 -19.57 3.32 6.52
C THR A 2 -18.23 2.60 6.72
N LYS A 3 -18.23 1.33 7.13
CA LYS A 3 -16.99 0.57 7.33
C LYS A 3 -16.34 0.35 5.96
N MET A 4 -15.28 1.10 5.65
CA MET A 4 -14.46 0.84 4.47
C MET A 4 -13.89 -0.57 4.55
N ASN A 5 -14.12 -1.36 3.52
CA ASN A 5 -13.51 -2.66 3.36
C ASN A 5 -12.17 -2.45 2.64
N LEU A 6 -11.07 -2.60 3.38
CA LEU A 6 -9.71 -2.30 2.95
C LEU A 6 -8.83 -3.55 3.10
N ASN A 7 -9.32 -4.72 2.68
CA ASN A 7 -8.70 -6.01 2.97
C ASN A 7 -7.28 -6.16 2.40
N GLU A 8 -7.04 -5.69 1.18
CA GLU A 8 -5.72 -5.76 0.54
C GLU A 8 -4.77 -4.75 1.18
N LEU A 9 -5.25 -3.55 1.51
CA LEU A 9 -4.44 -2.58 2.25
C LEU A 9 -4.09 -3.06 3.66
N ASN A 10 -5.05 -3.65 4.40
CA ASN A 10 -4.81 -4.25 5.70
C ASN A 10 -3.73 -5.34 5.62
N SER A 11 -3.84 -6.24 4.64
CA SER A 11 -2.90 -7.34 4.44
C SER A 11 -1.52 -6.82 4.05
N PHE A 12 -1.47 -5.82 3.16
CA PHE A 12 -0.24 -5.18 2.72
C PHE A 12 0.52 -4.53 3.88
N ILE A 13 -0.15 -3.72 4.70
CA ILE A 13 0.48 -3.11 5.87
C ILE A 13 0.96 -4.18 6.85
N THR A 14 0.11 -5.14 7.18
CA THR A 14 0.44 -6.17 8.18
C THR A 14 1.66 -7.00 7.76
N VAL A 15 1.74 -7.39 6.49
CA VAL A 15 2.81 -8.28 5.99
C VAL A 15 4.10 -7.50 5.75
N TYR A 16 4.04 -6.35 5.08
CA TYR A 16 5.25 -5.68 4.57
C TYR A 16 5.77 -4.56 5.48
N PHE A 17 4.94 -4.07 6.41
CA PHE A 17 5.28 -2.95 7.30
C PHE A 17 4.95 -3.22 8.78
N GLY A 18 4.41 -4.40 9.10
CA GLY A 18 4.12 -4.80 10.48
C GLY A 18 5.38 -5.14 11.26
N GLN A 19 5.21 -5.74 12.44
CA GLN A 19 6.29 -5.94 13.42
C GLN A 19 7.49 -6.74 12.90
N ASP A 20 7.25 -7.69 11.99
CA ASP A 20 8.27 -8.59 11.43
C ASP A 20 8.72 -8.15 10.00
N TYR A 21 8.63 -6.86 9.67
CA TYR A 21 9.00 -6.36 8.33
C TYR A 21 10.46 -6.64 7.96
N ASP A 22 11.33 -6.72 8.97
CA ASP A 22 12.76 -6.95 8.86
C ASP A 22 13.10 -8.35 8.34
N LEU A 23 12.17 -9.31 8.45
CA LEU A 23 12.29 -10.64 7.84
C LEU A 23 12.15 -10.62 6.32
N ILE A 24 11.50 -9.59 5.76
CA ILE A 24 11.35 -9.40 4.31
C ILE A 24 12.53 -8.56 3.79
N ASP A 25 12.77 -7.44 4.45
CA ASP A 25 13.80 -6.47 4.13
C ASP A 25 14.15 -5.67 5.40
N ASP A 26 15.40 -5.78 5.84
CA ASP A 26 15.91 -5.22 7.11
C ASP A 26 16.19 -3.71 7.06
N SER A 27 15.92 -3.06 5.94
CA SER A 27 16.09 -1.62 5.78
C SER A 27 14.84 -0.84 6.20
N ASP A 28 15.01 0.38 6.70
CA ASP A 28 13.88 1.30 6.96
C ASP A 28 13.45 2.05 5.68
N GLU A 29 13.46 1.35 4.54
CA GLU A 29 13.08 1.89 3.23
C GLU A 29 11.74 1.33 2.75
N ILE A 30 10.87 2.22 2.26
CA ILE A 30 9.54 1.87 1.74
C ILE A 30 9.62 1.16 0.39
N ALA A 31 10.57 1.53 -0.48
CA ALA A 31 10.63 1.02 -1.85
C ALA A 31 10.85 -0.50 -1.94
N PRO A 32 11.84 -1.09 -1.23
CA PRO A 32 12.05 -2.53 -1.25
C PRO A 32 10.82 -3.34 -0.86
N LYS A 33 10.03 -2.84 0.10
CA LYS A 33 8.81 -3.49 0.60
C LYS A 33 7.68 -3.46 -0.41
N ILE A 34 7.52 -2.35 -1.14
CA ILE A 34 6.58 -2.27 -2.26
C ILE A 34 7.02 -3.22 -3.39
N ASP A 35 8.32 -3.26 -3.68
CA ASP A 35 8.85 -4.11 -4.75
C ASP A 35 8.72 -5.61 -4.42
N ALA A 36 8.92 -5.99 -3.15
CA ALA A 36 8.64 -7.34 -2.65
C ALA A 36 7.17 -7.72 -2.84
N PHE A 37 6.23 -6.84 -2.46
CA PHE A 37 4.80 -7.05 -2.73
C PHE A 37 4.52 -7.23 -4.22
N ILE A 38 5.12 -6.41 -5.09
CA ILE A 38 4.90 -6.50 -6.53
C ILE A 38 5.41 -7.82 -7.11
N ALA A 39 6.51 -8.36 -6.58
CA ALA A 39 7.09 -9.63 -6.99
C ALA A 39 6.21 -10.83 -6.56
N ASP A 40 5.66 -10.78 -5.35
CA ASP A 40 4.91 -11.89 -4.75
C ASP A 40 3.40 -11.89 -5.06
N SER A 41 2.87 -10.76 -5.56
CA SER A 41 1.43 -10.58 -5.79
C SER A 41 0.96 -10.90 -7.21
N HIS A 42 -0.23 -11.49 -7.32
CA HIS A 42 -0.94 -11.64 -8.60
C HIS A 42 -1.76 -10.39 -8.95
N LEU A 43 -2.19 -10.27 -10.22
CA LEU A 43 -2.90 -9.07 -10.72
C LEU A 43 -4.10 -8.64 -9.86
N ALA A 44 -4.93 -9.59 -9.40
CA ALA A 44 -6.06 -9.26 -8.53
C ALA A 44 -5.68 -8.56 -7.22
N MET A 45 -4.58 -8.97 -6.56
CA MET A 45 -4.09 -8.29 -5.34
C MET A 45 -3.60 -6.88 -5.65
N LYS A 46 -2.87 -6.70 -6.77
CA LYS A 46 -2.39 -5.38 -7.21
C LYS A 46 -3.53 -4.41 -7.48
N TYR A 47 -4.55 -4.84 -8.23
CA TYR A 47 -5.74 -4.02 -8.48
C TYR A 47 -6.56 -3.80 -7.21
N GLY A 48 -6.67 -4.80 -6.33
CA GLY A 48 -7.38 -4.68 -5.05
C GLY A 48 -6.72 -3.67 -4.12
N LEU A 49 -5.39 -3.69 -4.00
CA LEU A 49 -4.65 -2.71 -3.19
C LEU A 49 -4.81 -1.29 -3.73
N ILE A 50 -4.76 -1.09 -5.06
CA ILE A 50 -5.06 0.22 -5.66
C ILE A 50 -6.49 0.67 -5.33
N ALA A 51 -7.48 -0.22 -5.45
CA ALA A 51 -8.88 0.09 -5.16
C ALA A 51 -9.11 0.46 -3.69
N ASP A 52 -8.45 -0.24 -2.76
CA ASP A 52 -8.51 0.05 -1.33
C ASP A 52 -7.90 1.41 -1.01
N ILE A 53 -6.75 1.74 -1.60
CA ILE A 53 -6.11 3.05 -1.45
C ILE A 53 -7.04 4.15 -2.00
N ASP A 54 -7.58 3.97 -3.21
CA ASP A 54 -8.50 4.93 -3.82
C ASP A 54 -9.77 5.11 -2.99
N LEU A 55 -10.30 4.04 -2.39
CA LEU A 55 -11.46 4.10 -1.49
C LEU A 55 -11.15 4.90 -0.22
N LEU A 56 -10.01 4.62 0.43
CA LEU A 56 -9.58 5.33 1.64
C LEU A 56 -9.40 6.83 1.36
N LEU A 57 -8.70 7.18 0.28
CA LEU A 57 -8.44 8.57 -0.10
C LEU A 57 -9.70 9.33 -0.50
N LYS A 58 -10.72 8.62 -1.01
CA LYS A 58 -11.98 9.23 -1.45
C LYS A 58 -12.99 9.41 -0.33
N GLU A 59 -13.13 8.41 0.55
CA GLU A 59 -14.23 8.35 1.51
C GLU A 59 -13.84 8.83 2.92
N ALA A 60 -12.55 8.93 3.24
CA ALA A 60 -12.10 9.48 4.52
C ALA A 60 -12.10 11.02 4.48
N ASP A 61 -12.78 11.64 5.44
CA ASP A 61 -12.72 13.11 5.65
C ASP A 61 -11.29 13.58 5.94
N ASN A 62 -10.51 12.74 6.64
CA ASN A 62 -9.09 12.94 6.91
C ASN A 62 -8.33 11.61 6.73
N PRO A 63 -7.74 11.37 5.55
CA PRO A 63 -7.02 10.12 5.27
C PRO A 63 -5.82 9.85 6.18
N GLU A 64 -5.13 10.89 6.65
CA GLU A 64 -4.00 10.75 7.60
C GLU A 64 -4.47 10.17 8.93
N GLU A 65 -5.52 10.78 9.50
CA GLU A 65 -6.07 10.34 10.78
C GLU A 65 -6.70 8.95 10.67
N GLU A 66 -7.43 8.67 9.58
CA GLU A 66 -8.02 7.36 9.35
C GLU A 66 -6.95 6.27 9.20
N PHE A 67 -5.85 6.55 8.50
CA PHE A 67 -4.71 5.64 8.39
C PHE A 67 -4.11 5.38 9.78
N ARG A 68 -3.83 6.43 10.54
CA ARG A 68 -3.25 6.35 11.89
C ARG A 68 -4.14 5.53 12.84
N ILE A 69 -5.46 5.72 12.80
CA ILE A 69 -6.41 4.95 13.62
C ILE A 69 -6.36 3.46 13.27
N ARG A 70 -6.21 3.11 11.99
CA ARG A 70 -6.24 1.72 11.52
C ARG A 70 -4.92 1.00 11.71
N TYR A 71 -3.81 1.67 11.43
CA TYR A 71 -2.52 1.04 11.24
C TYR A 71 -1.43 1.57 12.17
N GLY A 72 -1.67 2.65 12.92
CA GLY A 72 -0.64 3.30 13.72
C GLY A 72 -0.04 2.44 14.84
N SER A 73 -0.68 1.32 15.20
CA SER A 73 -0.10 0.31 16.09
C SER A 73 0.96 -0.56 15.42
N ASP A 74 0.88 -0.74 14.10
CA ASP A 74 1.72 -1.62 13.32
C ASP A 74 2.74 -0.83 12.49
N PHE A 75 2.31 0.29 11.90
CA PHE A 75 3.13 1.09 11.01
C PHE A 75 2.76 2.58 11.11
N ASP A 76 3.78 3.40 11.40
CA ASP A 76 3.72 4.85 11.35
C ASP A 76 4.64 5.38 10.23
N PRO A 77 4.09 5.90 9.12
CA PRO A 77 4.87 6.45 8.01
C PRO A 77 5.82 7.59 8.42
N HIS A 78 5.52 8.31 9.51
CA HIS A 78 6.38 9.39 10.01
C HIS A 78 7.73 8.88 10.53
N LEU A 79 7.77 7.67 11.09
CA LEU A 79 9.02 7.03 11.51
C LEU A 79 9.92 6.65 10.31
N TRP A 80 9.34 6.64 9.11
CA TRP A 80 9.99 6.30 7.84
C TRP A 80 10.21 7.54 6.95
N GLY A 81 10.10 8.73 7.53
CA GLY A 81 10.38 10.00 6.84
C GLY A 81 9.32 10.44 5.83
N THR A 82 8.08 9.96 5.94
CA THR A 82 6.96 10.39 5.09
C THR A 82 5.68 10.66 5.90
N ASP A 83 4.56 10.89 5.22
CA ASP A 83 3.22 10.98 5.79
C ASP A 83 2.31 9.93 5.14
N ALA A 84 1.14 9.62 5.73
CA ALA A 84 0.31 8.53 5.23
C ALA A 84 -0.21 8.80 3.81
N LEU A 85 -0.52 10.05 3.47
CA LEU A 85 -1.02 10.44 2.16
C LEU A 85 0.05 10.23 1.08
N SER A 86 1.28 10.66 1.36
CA SER A 86 2.44 10.50 0.47
C SER A 86 2.83 9.04 0.34
N PHE A 87 2.79 8.29 1.43
CA PHE A 87 2.98 6.83 1.43
C PHE A 87 1.95 6.13 0.53
N LEU A 88 0.64 6.36 0.75
CA LEU A 88 -0.44 5.75 -0.01
C LEU A 88 -0.33 6.06 -1.51
N LYS A 89 -0.04 7.31 -1.86
CA LYS A 89 0.20 7.71 -3.26
C LYS A 89 1.40 7.00 -3.86
N ARG A 90 2.52 6.92 -3.13
CA ARG A 90 3.72 6.23 -3.59
C ARG A 90 3.46 4.75 -3.86
N VAL A 91 2.74 4.06 -2.97
CA VAL A 91 2.34 2.65 -3.14
C VAL A 91 1.47 2.51 -4.39
N ARG A 92 0.41 3.31 -4.51
CA ARG A 92 -0.51 3.30 -5.66
C ARG A 92 0.22 3.51 -6.98
N ASP A 93 1.08 4.52 -7.05
CA ASP A 93 1.79 4.89 -8.29
C ASP A 93 2.78 3.80 -8.71
N ARG A 94 3.51 3.22 -7.75
CA ARG A 94 4.48 2.14 -8.01
C ARG A 94 3.80 0.86 -8.49
N ILE A 95 2.66 0.48 -7.89
CA ILE A 95 1.89 -0.69 -8.35
C ILE A 95 1.29 -0.42 -9.74
N SER A 96 0.72 0.76 -9.96
CA SER A 96 0.17 1.15 -11.27
C SER A 96 1.24 1.09 -12.37
N HIS A 97 2.46 1.53 -12.07
CA HIS A 97 3.60 1.40 -12.99
C HIS A 97 3.88 -0.06 -13.33
N SER A 98 3.94 -0.94 -12.31
CA SER A 98 4.20 -2.37 -12.53
C SER A 98 3.12 -3.07 -13.37
N LEU A 99 1.87 -2.62 -13.28
CA LEU A 99 0.76 -3.14 -14.08
C LEU A 99 0.88 -2.71 -15.54
N ASN A 100 1.30 -1.46 -15.79
CA ASN A 100 1.53 -0.96 -17.14
C ASN A 100 2.73 -1.62 -17.82
N GLU A 101 3.78 -1.97 -17.07
CA GLU A 101 4.92 -2.71 -17.61
C GLU A 101 4.58 -4.18 -17.93
N ALA A 102 3.66 -4.77 -17.16
CA ALA A 102 3.20 -6.15 -17.36
C ALA A 102 2.19 -6.30 -18.52
N GLU A 103 1.61 -5.21 -19.02
CA GLU A 103 0.75 -5.16 -20.20
C GLU A 103 1.59 -4.75 -21.43
N PRO A 104 2.28 -5.67 -22.14
CA PRO A 104 2.88 -5.31 -23.41
C PRO A 104 1.74 -4.93 -24.35
N THR A 105 1.79 -3.71 -24.91
CA THR A 105 0.96 -3.24 -26.03
C THR A 105 0.65 -4.39 -26.99
N GLY A 106 -0.57 -4.94 -26.88
CA GLY A 106 -0.89 -6.24 -27.43
C GLY A 106 -2.39 -6.47 -27.57
N ARG A 107 -3.14 -5.42 -27.94
CA ARG A 107 -4.44 -5.55 -28.61
C ARG A 107 -4.54 -4.48 -29.70
N GLN A 108 -4.12 -4.86 -30.90
CA GLN A 108 -4.71 -4.34 -32.14
C GLN A 108 -6.04 -5.05 -32.37
#